data_AF-C5LPQ7-F1
#
_entry.id   AF-C5LPQ7-F1
#
_cell.length_a   1.000
_cell.length_b   1.000
_cell.length_c   1.000
_cell.angle_alpha   90.00
_cell.angle_beta   90.00
_cell.angle_gamma   90.00
#
_symmetry.space_group_name_H-M   'P 1'
#
loop_
_entity.id
_entity.type
_entity.pdbx_description
1 polymer ?
#
loop_
_entity_poly.entity_id
_entity_poly.type
_entity_poly.pdbx_seq_one_letter_code
_entity_poly.pdbx_strand_id
1 'polypeptide(L)'
;FFIKAWERVIGLAGTISEGTKLELLHQSIKGSGRKIADAYVNGVKTSYPGLKEYLRTTYELSTQCRRVKVLKRYNALKLNSQPSLTDFKKFQAQWILACQQLAELGIGLEDNKKTLDFLEKLPIEITRYVNLQYKEVIEKVDIDR
;
A
#
# COMPACT_ATOMS: atom_id res chain seq x y z
N PHE A 1 -6.32 11.85 -9.11
CA PHE A 1 -7.26 11.69 -10.25
C PHE A 1 -8.39 12.71 -10.19
N PHE A 2 -9.19 12.73 -9.12
CA PHE A 2 -10.34 13.63 -8.94
C PHE A 2 -10.05 15.14 -9.17
N ILE A 3 -9.07 15.73 -8.47
CA ILE A 3 -8.76 17.17 -8.61
C ILE A 3 -8.40 17.57 -10.05
N LYS A 4 -7.65 16.72 -10.77
CA LYS A 4 -7.30 16.99 -12.18
C LYS A 4 -8.54 16.95 -13.10
N ALA A 5 -9.46 16.02 -12.86
CA ALA A 5 -10.71 15.95 -13.60
C ALA A 5 -11.62 17.16 -13.29
N TRP A 6 -11.67 17.55 -12.02
CA TRP A 6 -12.39 18.74 -11.58
C TRP A 6 -11.88 20.03 -12.25
N GLU A 7 -10.57 20.23 -12.32
CA GLU A 7 -9.97 21.38 -13.01
C GLU A 7 -10.34 21.45 -14.50
N ARG A 8 -10.50 20.31 -15.15
CA ARG A 8 -10.98 20.28 -16.56
C ARG A 8 -12.43 20.72 -16.65
N VAL A 9 -13.29 20.21 -15.77
CA VAL A 9 -14.72 20.57 -15.76
C VAL A 9 -14.91 22.06 -15.45
N ILE A 10 -14.23 22.58 -14.43
CA ILE A 10 -14.35 23.99 -14.06
C ILE A 10 -13.80 24.92 -15.14
N GLY A 11 -12.76 24.50 -15.88
CA GLY A 11 -12.21 25.25 -17.01
C GLY A 11 -13.15 25.32 -18.21
N LEU A 12 -14.04 24.34 -18.38
CA LEU A 12 -15.07 24.35 -19.41
C LEU A 12 -16.26 25.25 -19.06
N ALA A 13 -16.46 25.56 -17.79
CA ALA A 13 -17.61 26.32 -17.30
C ALA A 13 -17.42 27.85 -17.41
N GLY A 14 -16.33 28.32 -18.01
CA GLY A 14 -16.04 29.74 -18.24
C GLY A 14 -15.56 30.49 -17.00
N THR A 15 -15.74 31.81 -16.96
CA THR A 15 -15.24 32.66 -15.88
C THR A 15 -16.10 32.53 -14.63
N ILE A 16 -15.64 31.74 -13.67
CA ILE A 16 -16.30 31.54 -12.36
C ILE A 16 -15.47 32.21 -11.26
N SER A 17 -16.14 32.85 -10.29
CA SER A 17 -15.48 33.43 -9.12
C SER A 17 -14.78 32.36 -8.27
N GLU A 18 -13.66 32.72 -7.62
CA GLU A 18 -12.94 31.77 -6.74
C GLU A 18 -13.81 31.25 -5.58
N GLY A 19 -14.69 32.09 -5.02
CA GLY A 19 -15.63 31.66 -3.97
C GLY A 19 -16.59 30.58 -4.47
N THR A 20 -17.14 30.76 -5.68
CA THR A 20 -18.02 29.76 -6.30
C THR A 20 -17.26 28.47 -6.64
N LYS A 21 -16.00 28.55 -7.09
CA LYS A 21 -15.18 27.33 -7.33
C LYS A 21 -14.93 26.55 -6.05
N LEU A 22 -14.66 27.24 -4.93
CA LEU A 22 -14.48 26.63 -3.61
C LEU A 22 -15.75 25.87 -3.18
N GLU A 23 -16.90 26.51 -3.29
CA GLU A 23 -18.18 25.92 -2.89
C GLU A 23 -18.55 24.72 -3.77
N LEU A 24 -18.40 24.84 -5.09
CA LEU A 24 -18.67 23.74 -6.02
C LEU A 24 -17.73 22.55 -5.78
N LEU A 25 -16.43 22.79 -5.57
CA LEU A 25 -15.48 21.72 -5.27
C LEU A 25 -15.86 21.04 -3.96
N HIS A 26 -16.19 21.81 -2.92
CA HIS A 26 -16.62 21.26 -1.63
C HIS A 26 -17.89 20.41 -1.75
N GLN A 27 -18.90 20.86 -2.50
CA GLN A 27 -20.14 20.13 -2.77
C GLN A 27 -19.94 18.86 -3.60
N SER A 28 -18.96 18.85 -4.50
CA SER A 28 -18.66 17.69 -5.34
C SER A 28 -18.01 16.53 -4.58
N ILE A 29 -17.43 16.78 -3.40
CA ILE A 29 -16.75 15.76 -2.59
C ILE A 29 -17.78 15.05 -1.70
N LYS A 30 -17.81 13.71 -1.80
CA LYS A 30 -18.73 12.85 -1.04
C LYS A 30 -17.99 11.85 -0.14
N GLY A 31 -18.72 11.24 0.79
CA GLY A 31 -18.20 10.19 1.67
C GLY A 31 -17.13 10.67 2.66
N SER A 32 -16.11 9.86 2.91
CA SER A 32 -15.02 10.19 3.86
C SER A 32 -14.24 11.45 3.47
N GLY A 33 -14.15 11.76 2.17
CA GLY A 33 -13.55 13.00 1.68
C GLY A 33 -14.28 14.26 2.11
N ARG A 34 -15.60 14.17 2.34
CA ARG A 34 -16.42 15.33 2.71
C ARG A 34 -16.01 15.86 4.08
N LYS A 35 -15.78 14.99 5.06
CA LYS A 35 -15.30 15.37 6.40
C LYS A 35 -13.95 16.11 6.36
N ILE A 36 -13.06 15.69 5.46
CA ILE A 36 -11.75 16.33 5.26
C ILE A 36 -11.94 17.73 4.66
N ALA A 37 -12.81 17.84 3.65
CA ALA A 37 -13.12 19.12 3.02
C ALA A 37 -13.84 20.08 3.97
N ASP A 38 -14.81 19.60 4.76
CA ASP A 38 -15.52 20.36 5.79
C ASP A 38 -14.52 20.94 6.82
N ALA A 39 -13.56 20.12 7.28
CA ALA A 39 -12.53 20.56 8.23
C ALA A 39 -11.69 21.72 7.69
N TYR A 40 -11.40 21.73 6.39
CA TYR A 40 -10.72 22.84 5.74
C TYR A 40 -11.64 24.06 5.61
N VAL A 41 -12.85 23.89 5.05
CA VAL A 41 -13.80 24.99 4.75
C VAL A 41 -14.29 25.71 6.01
N ASN A 42 -14.35 25.03 7.16
CA ASN A 42 -14.69 25.63 8.45
C ASN A 42 -13.52 26.38 9.12
N GLY A 43 -12.37 26.50 8.46
CA GLY A 43 -11.21 27.27 8.93
C GLY A 43 -11.31 28.78 8.65
N VAL A 44 -10.42 29.57 9.28
CA VAL A 44 -10.49 31.05 9.27
C VAL A 44 -10.04 31.69 7.94
N LYS A 45 -9.29 30.99 7.09
CA LYS A 45 -8.82 31.49 5.77
C LYS A 45 -8.84 30.38 4.72
N THR A 46 -9.97 30.24 4.03
CA THR A 46 -10.18 29.16 3.06
C THR A 46 -10.14 29.72 1.64
N SER A 47 -9.53 28.97 0.74
CA SER A 47 -9.42 29.34 -0.67
C SER A 47 -9.54 28.11 -1.54
N TYR A 48 -9.96 28.31 -2.79
CA TYR A 48 -10.04 27.22 -3.74
C TYR A 48 -8.67 26.56 -4.01
N PRO A 49 -7.56 27.31 -4.22
CA PRO A 49 -6.23 26.70 -4.35
C PRO A 49 -5.82 25.96 -3.08
N GLY A 50 -6.14 26.50 -1.91
CA GLY A 50 -5.78 25.89 -0.63
C GLY A 50 -6.57 24.61 -0.35
N LEU A 51 -7.87 24.54 -0.68
CA LEU A 51 -8.65 23.30 -0.53
C LEU A 51 -8.09 22.19 -1.43
N LYS A 52 -7.72 22.51 -2.67
CA LYS A 52 -7.10 21.54 -3.60
C LYS A 52 -5.82 20.97 -3.02
N GLU A 53 -4.95 21.83 -2.52
CA GLU A 53 -3.67 21.43 -1.96
C GLU A 53 -3.82 20.66 -0.66
N TYR A 54 -4.78 21.07 0.18
CA TYR A 54 -5.11 20.36 1.42
C TYR A 54 -5.60 18.94 1.13
N LEU A 55 -6.57 18.77 0.22
CA LEU A 55 -7.06 17.47 -0.19
C LEU A 55 -5.94 16.59 -0.76
N ARG A 56 -5.12 17.15 -1.66
CA ARG A 56 -3.96 16.43 -2.24
C ARG A 56 -3.04 15.91 -1.14
N THR A 57 -2.64 16.78 -0.23
CA THR A 57 -1.75 16.48 0.89
C THR A 57 -2.37 15.44 1.82
N THR A 58 -3.64 15.57 2.21
CA THR A 58 -4.29 14.62 3.12
C THR A 58 -4.40 13.23 2.50
N TYR A 59 -4.75 13.12 1.21
CA TYR A 59 -4.82 11.82 0.53
C TYR A 59 -3.44 11.21 0.32
N GLU A 60 -2.42 12.01 -0.02
CA GLU A 60 -1.03 11.56 -0.10
C GLU A 60 -0.52 11.04 1.26
N LEU A 61 -0.73 11.79 2.34
CA LEU A 61 -0.42 11.37 3.72
C LEU A 61 -1.15 10.08 4.08
N SER A 62 -2.44 9.95 3.73
CA SER A 62 -3.19 8.72 3.99
C SER A 62 -2.59 7.51 3.27
N THR A 63 -2.11 7.70 2.05
CA THR A 63 -1.46 6.66 1.23
C THR A 63 -0.10 6.28 1.80
N GLN A 64 0.71 7.27 2.19
CA GLN A 64 1.98 7.05 2.87
C GLN A 64 1.79 6.32 4.20
N CYS A 65 0.83 6.74 5.03
CA CYS A 65 0.46 6.05 6.27
C CYS A 65 0.05 4.59 6.03
N ARG A 66 -0.73 4.31 4.98
CA ARG A 66 -1.07 2.93 4.58
C ARG A 66 0.17 2.14 4.18
N ARG A 67 1.05 2.71 3.35
CA ARG A 67 2.34 2.11 2.96
C ARG A 67 3.18 1.72 4.18
N VAL A 68 3.37 2.65 5.12
CA VAL A 68 4.13 2.38 6.36
C VAL A 68 3.49 1.26 7.18
N LYS A 69 2.16 1.25 7.35
CA LYS A 69 1.46 0.20 8.10
C LYS A 69 1.62 -1.18 7.46
N VAL A 70 1.48 -1.27 6.14
CA VAL A 70 1.64 -2.54 5.41
C VAL A 70 3.09 -3.01 5.46
N LEU A 71 4.08 -2.12 5.24
CA LEU A 71 5.50 -2.45 5.37
C LEU A 71 5.86 -2.94 6.77
N LYS A 72 5.36 -2.29 7.83
CA LYS A 72 5.55 -2.74 9.21
C LYS A 72 5.01 -4.15 9.44
N ARG A 73 3.81 -4.45 8.93
CA ARG A 73 3.22 -5.78 9.02
C ARG A 73 4.03 -6.82 8.26
N TYR A 74 4.39 -6.52 7.00
CA TYR A 74 5.24 -7.36 6.16
C TYR A 74 6.56 -7.71 6.85
N ASN A 75 7.26 -6.69 7.39
CA ASN A 75 8.54 -6.89 8.07
C ASN A 75 8.42 -7.67 9.38
N ALA A 76 7.28 -7.55 10.07
CA ALA A 76 7.00 -8.24 11.32
C ALA A 76 6.51 -9.69 11.14
N LEU A 77 6.17 -10.11 9.91
CA LEU A 77 5.83 -11.51 9.66
C LEU A 77 7.02 -12.40 10.01
N LYS A 78 6.77 -13.42 10.81
CA LYS A 78 7.73 -14.45 11.18
C LYS A 78 6.98 -15.72 11.53
N LEU A 79 7.48 -16.85 11.09
CA LEU A 79 6.95 -18.15 11.48
C LEU A 79 7.62 -18.58 12.80
N ASN A 80 6.82 -19.10 13.73
CA ASN A 80 7.30 -19.54 15.04
C ASN A 80 8.27 -20.72 14.90
N SER A 81 9.22 -20.87 15.84
CA SER A 81 10.31 -21.85 15.78
C SER A 81 9.86 -23.32 15.74
N GLN A 82 8.66 -23.62 16.25
CA GLN A 82 8.04 -24.95 16.19
C GLN A 82 6.62 -24.83 15.63
N PRO A 83 6.46 -24.61 14.32
CA PRO A 83 5.16 -24.34 13.73
C PRO A 83 4.39 -25.63 13.48
N SER A 84 3.11 -25.66 13.82
CA SER A 84 2.21 -26.68 13.28
C SER A 84 1.95 -26.43 11.79
N LEU A 85 1.39 -27.43 11.09
CA LEU A 85 0.92 -27.24 9.71
C LEU A 85 -0.10 -26.09 9.59
N THR A 86 -0.93 -25.90 10.62
CA THR A 86 -1.91 -24.81 10.68
C THR A 86 -1.22 -23.46 10.81
N ASP A 87 -0.16 -23.36 11.61
CA ASP A 87 0.61 -22.12 11.76
C ASP A 87 1.32 -21.74 10.47
N PHE A 88 1.89 -22.73 9.77
CA PHE A 88 2.48 -22.52 8.45
C PHE A 88 1.45 -22.00 7.44
N LYS A 89 0.26 -22.62 7.36
CA LYS A 89 -0.81 -22.15 6.45
C LYS A 89 -1.25 -20.72 6.76
N LYS A 90 -1.40 -20.37 8.04
CA LYS A 90 -1.73 -19.00 8.47
C LYS A 90 -0.63 -18.02 8.07
N PHE A 91 0.63 -18.35 8.32
CA PHE A 91 1.77 -17.54 7.93
C PHE A 91 1.81 -17.32 6.42
N GLN A 92 1.66 -18.38 5.62
CA GLN A 92 1.63 -18.29 4.16
C GLN A 92 0.50 -17.39 3.66
N ALA A 93 -0.71 -17.51 4.22
CA ALA A 93 -1.84 -16.65 3.87
C ALA A 93 -1.57 -15.18 4.20
N GLN A 94 -1.00 -14.91 5.39
CA GLN A 94 -0.62 -13.55 5.80
C GLN A 94 0.48 -12.96 4.90
N TRP A 95 1.44 -13.79 4.50
CA TRP A 95 2.51 -13.41 3.56
C TRP A 95 1.97 -12.98 2.20
N ILE A 96 1.12 -13.81 1.60
CA ILE A 96 0.49 -13.54 0.30
C ILE A 96 -0.32 -12.23 0.37
N LEU A 97 -1.12 -12.08 1.42
CA LEU A 97 -1.93 -10.87 1.63
C LEU A 97 -1.05 -9.62 1.76
N ALA A 98 0.04 -9.68 2.52
CA ALA A 98 0.96 -8.55 2.68
C ALA A 98 1.63 -8.19 1.35
N CYS A 99 2.07 -9.17 0.56
CA CYS A 99 2.65 -8.95 -0.77
C CYS A 99 1.64 -8.30 -1.73
N GLN A 100 0.39 -8.75 -1.74
CA GLN A 100 -0.69 -8.16 -2.54
C GLN A 100 -0.94 -6.70 -2.14
N GLN A 101 -1.02 -6.41 -0.84
CA GLN A 101 -1.23 -5.06 -0.33
C GLN A 101 -0.06 -4.12 -0.67
N LEU A 102 1.18 -4.61 -0.68
CA LEU A 102 2.34 -3.84 -1.13
C LEU A 102 2.25 -3.51 -2.63
N ALA A 103 1.89 -4.50 -3.45
CA ALA A 103 1.72 -4.32 -4.89
C ALA A 103 0.61 -3.30 -5.22
N GLU A 104 -0.55 -3.39 -4.57
CA GLU A 104 -1.65 -2.41 -4.70
C GLU A 104 -1.22 -0.98 -4.35
N LEU A 105 -0.31 -0.84 -3.39
CA LEU A 105 0.23 0.45 -2.97
C LEU A 105 1.40 0.94 -3.84
N GLY A 106 1.74 0.23 -4.91
CA GLY A 106 2.82 0.54 -5.85
C GLY A 106 4.22 0.29 -5.26
N ILE A 107 4.33 -0.57 -4.23
CA ILE A 107 5.60 -1.00 -3.68
C ILE A 107 5.96 -2.31 -4.39
N GLY A 108 6.76 -2.19 -5.45
CA GLY A 108 7.30 -3.33 -6.18
C GLY A 108 8.34 -4.07 -5.35
N LEU A 109 8.11 -5.35 -5.11
CA LEU A 109 9.14 -6.27 -4.65
C LEU A 109 9.50 -7.17 -5.83
N GLU A 110 10.77 -7.24 -6.17
CA GLU A 110 11.26 -8.22 -7.14
C GLU A 110 11.03 -9.64 -6.62
N ASP A 111 10.72 -10.59 -7.50
CA ASP A 111 10.35 -11.95 -7.08
C ASP A 111 11.51 -12.67 -6.36
N ASN A 112 12.76 -12.39 -6.76
CA ASN A 112 13.96 -12.87 -6.05
C ASN A 112 14.01 -12.32 -4.61
N LYS A 113 13.70 -11.02 -4.44
CA LYS A 113 13.68 -10.38 -3.12
C LYS A 113 12.54 -10.91 -2.25
N LYS A 114 11.34 -11.13 -2.82
CA LYS A 114 10.22 -11.75 -2.08
C LYS A 114 10.60 -13.14 -1.58
N THR A 115 11.29 -13.92 -2.41
CA THR A 115 11.71 -15.29 -2.06
C THR A 115 12.73 -15.26 -0.92
N LEU A 116 13.73 -14.38 -1.00
CA LEU A 116 14.72 -14.20 0.07
C LEU A 116 14.06 -13.74 1.37
N ASP A 117 13.22 -12.70 1.31
CA ASP A 117 12.53 -12.18 2.49
C ASP A 117 11.64 -13.27 3.12
N PHE A 118 10.98 -14.11 2.32
CA PHE A 118 10.17 -15.24 2.82
C PHE A 118 11.03 -16.24 3.59
N LEU A 119 12.19 -16.64 3.03
CA LEU A 119 13.12 -17.57 3.67
C LEU A 119 13.69 -17.01 4.99
N GLU A 120 13.94 -15.70 5.06
CA GLU A 120 14.38 -15.02 6.29
C GLU A 120 13.30 -15.00 7.39
N LYS A 121 12.03 -15.13 7.02
CA LYS A 121 10.91 -15.18 7.98
C LYS A 121 10.67 -16.58 8.53
N LEU A 122 11.30 -17.61 7.97
CA LEU A 122 11.21 -18.99 8.46
C LEU A 122 12.19 -19.24 9.61
N PRO A 123 11.89 -20.18 10.52
CA PRO A 123 12.86 -20.73 11.46
C PRO A 123 14.09 -21.27 10.75
N ILE A 124 15.26 -21.10 11.37
CA ILE A 124 16.55 -21.49 10.77
C ILE A 124 16.60 -22.99 10.44
N GLU A 125 15.90 -23.81 11.21
CA GLU A 125 15.78 -25.25 11.01
C GLU A 125 15.04 -25.58 9.72
N ILE A 126 13.95 -24.86 9.44
CA ILE A 126 13.17 -25.02 8.20
C ILE A 126 13.99 -24.51 7.01
N THR A 127 14.64 -23.36 7.15
CA THR A 127 15.50 -22.81 6.08
C THR A 127 16.67 -23.75 5.76
N ARG A 128 17.30 -24.35 6.78
CA ARG A 128 18.34 -25.37 6.59
C ARG A 128 17.81 -26.60 5.88
N TYR A 129 16.65 -27.11 6.27
CA TYR A 129 16.03 -28.26 5.62
C TYR A 129 15.75 -28.00 4.13
N VAL A 130 15.13 -26.86 3.80
CA VAL A 130 14.88 -26.47 2.41
C VAL A 130 16.17 -26.37 1.59
N ASN A 131 17.22 -25.75 2.16
CA ASN A 131 18.51 -25.62 1.49
C ASN A 131 19.22 -26.96 1.29
N LEU A 132 19.11 -27.89 2.25
CA LEU A 132 19.67 -29.25 2.13
C LEU A 132 18.97 -30.04 1.03
N GLN A 133 17.64 -30.00 0.98
CA GLN A 133 16.87 -30.64 -0.09
C GLN A 133 17.23 -30.08 -1.47
N TYR A 134 17.44 -28.77 -1.58
CA TYR A 134 17.87 -28.16 -2.85
C TYR A 134 19.25 -28.66 -3.32
N LYS A 135 20.21 -28.80 -2.39
CA LYS A 135 21.54 -29.36 -2.71
C LYS A 135 21.47 -30.83 -3.13
N GLU A 136 20.71 -31.65 -2.40
CA GLU A 136 20.54 -33.08 -2.72
C GLU A 136 19.90 -33.29 -4.10
N VAL A 137 18.98 -32.40 -4.52
CA VAL A 137 18.37 -32.45 -5.86
C VAL A 137 19.39 -32.07 -6.94
N ILE A 138 20.20 -31.04 -6.73
CA ILE A 138 21.25 -30.65 -7.70
C ILE A 138 22.28 -31.78 -7.86
N GLU A 139 22.77 -32.33 -6.75
CA GLU A 139 23.78 -33.39 -6.78
C GLU A 139 23.24 -34.65 -7.48
N LYS A 140 21.97 -35.01 -7.29
CA LYS A 140 21.36 -36.14 -8.03
C LYS A 140 21.24 -35.87 -9.53
N VAL A 141 20.91 -34.65 -9.94
CA VAL A 141 20.80 -34.29 -11.36
C VAL A 141 22.17 -34.27 -12.06
N ASP A 142 23.24 -33.92 -11.34
CA ASP A 142 24.62 -33.95 -11.87
C ASP A 142 25.22 -35.36 -11.92
N ILE A 143 24.73 -36.33 -11.15
CA ILE A 143 25.18 -37.73 -11.19
C ILE A 143 24.58 -38.49 -12.40
N ASP A 144 23.43 -38.05 -12.92
CA ASP A 144 22.74 -38.67 -14.06
C ASP A 144 23.14 -38.08 -15.43
N ARG A 145 24.23 -37.30 -15.50
CA ARG A 145 24.83 -36.75 -16.73
C ARG A 145 26.18 -37.38 -17.07
#